data_AF-A0A1F7LL01-F1
#
_entry.id   AF-A0A1F7LL01-F1
#
_cell.length_a   1.000
_cell.length_b   1.000
_cell.length_c   1.000
_cell.angle_alpha   90.00
_cell.angle_beta   90.00
_cell.angle_gamma   90.00
#
_symmetry.space_group_name_H-M   'P 1'
#
loop_
_entity.id
_entity.type
_entity.pdbx_description
1 polymer ?
#
loop_
_entity_poly.entity_id
_entity_poly.type
_entity_poly.pdbx_seq_one_letter_code
_entity_poly.pdbx_strand_id
1 'polypeptide(L)' 'MASAMSASLNLDTVLQRVAEAAHQLCASDMSRIALRVLGSEAMRFQHGVGFRARGWDTTLPR' A
#
# COMPACT_ATOMS: atom_id res chain seq x y z
N MET A 1 16.24 15.35 10.60
CA MET A 1 15.05 14.46 10.68
C MET A 1 13.92 14.79 9.69
N ALA A 2 14.03 15.80 8.81
CA ALA A 2 12.95 16.18 7.87
C ALA A 2 12.95 15.42 6.52
N SER A 3 14.07 14.83 6.09
CA SER A 3 14.18 14.19 4.76
C SER A 3 13.47 12.84 4.64
N ALA A 4 13.52 12.00 5.69
CA ALA A 4 12.87 10.68 5.68
C ALA A 4 11.34 10.76 5.57
N MET A 5 10.74 11.81 6.15
CA MET A 5 9.30 12.06 6.07
C MET A 5 8.88 12.43 4.64
N SER A 6 9.63 13.31 3.97
CA SER A 6 9.37 13.68 2.58
C SER A 6 9.56 12.50 1.62
N ALA A 7 10.58 11.66 1.85
CA ALA A 7 10.80 10.45 1.07
C ALA A 7 9.66 9.43 1.23
N SER A 8 9.16 9.24 2.46
CA SER A 8 8.00 8.37 2.73
C SER A 8 6.74 8.89 2.06
N LEU A 9 6.48 10.20 2.14
CA LEU A 9 5.33 10.84 1.49
C LEU A 9 5.37 10.69 -0.04
N ASN A 10 6.57 10.79 -0.63
CA ASN A 10 6.77 10.52 -2.05
C ASN A 10 6.47 9.05 -2.37
N LEU A 11 7.03 8.12 -1.59
CA LEU A 11 6.80 6.69 -1.79
C LEU A 11 5.32 6.32 -1.70
N ASP A 12 4.58 6.83 -0.72
CA ASP A 12 3.15 6.57 -0.60
C ASP A 12 2.37 7.09 -1.82
N THR A 13 2.71 8.30 -2.28
CA THR A 13 2.08 8.89 -3.47
C THR A 13 2.39 8.08 -4.74
N VAL A 14 3.62 7.60 -4.89
CA VAL A 14 4.02 6.78 -6.04
C VAL A 14 3.30 5.43 -6.01
N LEU A 15 3.29 4.75 -4.86
CA LEU A 15 2.62 3.46 -4.71
C LEU A 15 1.12 3.55 -4.97
N GLN A 16 0.47 4.63 -4.52
CA GLN A 16 -0.93 4.90 -4.84
C GLN A 16 -1.16 4.98 -6.36
N ARG A 17 -0.38 5.80 -7.07
CA ARG A 17 -0.52 5.98 -8.52
C ARG A 17 -0.29 4.69 -9.29
N VAL A 18 0.68 3.87 -8.87
CA VAL A 18 0.95 2.56 -9.47
C VAL A 18 -0.24 1.62 -9.27
N ALA A 19 -0.83 1.58 -8.07
CA ALA A 19 -2.01 0.76 -7.80
C ALA A 19 -3.22 1.18 -8.66
N GLU A 20 -3.44 2.49 -8.82
CA GLU A 20 -4.49 3.05 -9.70
C GLU A 20 -4.26 2.69 -11.17
N ALA A 21 -3.03 2.86 -11.67
CA ALA A 21 -2.69 2.53 -13.04
C ALA A 21 -2.85 1.02 -13.32
N ALA A 22 -2.43 0.16 -12.39
CA ALA A 22 -2.60 -1.29 -12.51
C ALA A 22 -4.08 -1.69 -12.52
N HIS A 23 -4.91 -1.09 -11.66
CA HIS A 23 -6.35 -1.33 -11.64
C HIS A 23 -7.00 -0.98 -12.98
N GLN A 24 -6.65 0.18 -13.55
CA GLN A 24 -7.19 0.61 -14.85
C GLN A 24 -6.69 -0.25 -16.00
N LEU A 25 -5.38 -0.56 -16.05
CA LEU A 25 -4.78 -1.35 -17.12
C LEU A 25 -5.36 -2.77 -17.17
N CYS A 26 -5.56 -3.37 -16.01
CA CYS A 26 -6.09 -4.73 -15.90
C CYS A 26 -7.61 -4.79 -15.96
N ALA A 27 -8.30 -3.64 -15.95
CA ALA A 27 -9.75 -3.56 -15.73
C ALA A 27 -10.21 -4.45 -14.56
N SER A 28 -9.40 -4.51 -13.50
CA SER A 28 -9.62 -5.40 -12.37
C SER A 28 -10.56 -4.76 -11.36
N ASP A 29 -11.31 -5.57 -10.61
CA ASP A 29 -12.15 -5.05 -9.53
C ASP A 29 -11.33 -4.47 -8.36
N MET A 30 -10.07 -4.89 -8.23
CA MET A 30 -9.15 -4.45 -7.18
C MET A 30 -7.69 -4.51 -7.63
N SER A 31 -6.85 -3.64 -7.05
CA SER A 31 -5.39 -3.72 -7.10
C SER A 31 -4.81 -3.38 -5.73
N ARG A 32 -3.78 -4.12 -5.27
CA ARG A 32 -3.08 -3.87 -3.99
C ARG A 32 -1.58 -4.05 -4.12
N ILE A 33 -0.83 -3.22 -3.40
CA ILE A 33 0.62 -3.36 -3.25
C ILE A 33 0.94 -3.79 -1.82
N ALA A 34 1.64 -4.92 -1.70
CA ALA A 34 2.17 -5.40 -0.43
C ALA A 34 3.70 -5.36 -0.45
N LEU A 35 4.28 -4.81 0.62
CA LEU A 35 5.72 -4.79 0.84
C LEU A 35 6.09 -5.84 1.88
N ARG A 36 7.21 -6.52 1.67
CA ARG A 36 7.77 -7.43 2.66
C ARG A 36 8.24 -6.63 3.88
N VAL A 37 7.91 -7.10 5.08
CA VAL A 37 8.47 -6.56 6.31
C VAL A 37 9.92 -7.03 6.43
N LEU A 38 10.85 -6.10 6.59
CA LEU A 38 12.28 -6.43 6.70
C LEU A 38 12.52 -7.41 7.86
N GLY A 39 13.25 -8.48 7.58
CA GLY A 39 13.54 -9.53 8.57
C GLY A 39 12.37 -10.48 8.84
N SER A 40 11.28 -10.43 8.06
CA SER A 40 10.13 -11.31 8.22
C SER A 40 9.65 -11.86 6.87
N GLU A 41 8.94 -12.99 6.93
CA GLU A 41 8.16 -13.49 5.80
C GLU A 41 6.83 -12.75 5.63
N ALA A 42 6.45 -11.91 6.60
CA ALA A 42 5.22 -11.14 6.58
C ALA A 42 5.18 -10.11 5.44
N MET A 43 3.99 -9.93 4.88
CA MET A 43 3.67 -8.93 3.87
C MET A 43 2.74 -7.88 4.48
N ARG A 44 3.12 -6.60 4.39
CA ARG A 44 2.29 -5.47 4.79
C ARG A 44 1.69 -4.82 3.56
N PHE A 45 0.37 -4.72 3.53
CA PHE A 45 -0.32 -3.96 2.49
C PHE A 45 -0.16 -2.47 2.74
N GLN A 46 0.40 -1.75 1.76
CA GLN A 46 0.57 -0.30 1.83
C GLN A 46 -0.60 0.43 1.17
N HIS A 47 -0.98 0.02 -0.05
CA HIS A 47 -1.99 0.72 -0.85
C HIS A 47 -2.93 -0.25 -1.57
N GLY A 48 -4.16 0.19 -1.80
CA GLY A 48 -5.16 -0.58 -2.54
C GLY A 48 -6.28 0.28 -3.14
N VAL A 49 -6.69 -0.06 -4.36
CA VAL A 49 -7.79 0.58 -5.13
C VAL A 49 -8.87 -0.47 -5.37
N GLY A 50 -10.14 -0.06 -5.37
CA GLY A 50 -11.28 -1.00 -5.46
C GLY A 50 -11.58 -1.73 -4.14
N PHE A 51 -10.89 -1.35 -3.06
CA PHE A 51 -11.04 -1.98 -1.75
C PHE A 51 -11.67 -1.03 -0.73
N ARG A 52 -12.86 -1.36 -0.24
CA ARG A 52 -13.43 -0.75 0.97
C ARG A 52 -13.23 -1.71 2.13
N ALA A 53 -12.03 -1.73 2.69
CA ALA A 53 -11.77 -2.48 3.90
C ALA A 53 -12.37 -1.77 5.12
N ARG A 54 -13.61 -2.10 5.47
CA ARG A 54 -14.05 -1.98 6.85
C ARG A 54 -13.31 -3.08 7.64
N GLY A 55 -12.19 -2.76 8.29
CA GLY A 55 -11.55 -3.65 9.26
C GLY A 55 -10.07 -4.02 9.09
N TRP A 56 -9.29 -3.33 8.25
CA TRP A 56 -7.83 -3.58 8.17
C TRP A 56 -7.02 -2.82 9.24
N ASP A 57 -7.69 -2.06 10.10
CA ASP A 57 -7.10 -1.38 11.26
C ASP A 57 -6.98 -2.31 12.51
N THR A 58 -7.50 -3.55 12.45
CA THR A 58 -7.63 -4.42 13.65
C THR A 58 -6.74 -5.67 13.67
N THR A 59 -5.75 -5.82 12.79
CA THR A 59 -4.86 -7.02 12.81
C THR A 59 -3.37 -6.73 12.89
N LEU A 60 -2.97 -5.59 13.45
CA LEU A 60 -1.60 -5.42 13.96
C LEU A 60 -1.66 -5.30 15.49
N PRO A 61 -0.94 -6.15 16.25
CA PRO A 61 -0.78 -5.91 17.67
C PRO A 61 -0.06 -4.57 17.87
N ARG A 62 -0.53 -3.81 18.85
CA ARG A 62 0.09 -2.54 19.28
C ARG A 62 1.52 -2.75 19.78
#